data_AF-A0AAQ0BU72-F1
#
_entry.id   AF-A0AAQ0BU72-F1
#
_cell.length_a   1.000
_cell.length_b   1.000
_cell.length_c   1.000
_cell.angle_alpha   90.00
_cell.angle_beta   90.00
_cell.angle_gamma   90.00
#
_symmetry.space_group_name_H-M   'P 1'
#
loop_
_entity.id
_entity.type
_entity.pdbx_description
1 polymer ?
#
loop_
_entity_poly.entity_id
_entity_poly.type
_entity_poly.pdbx_seq_one_letter_code
_entity_poly.pdbx_strand_id
1 'polypeptide(L)'
;MSNTGDVTQHHHRDWHGAHQPWAYCQEAFRWKGEQIAEINFIPLAKEMRAWLMQRGTLRVITKDDFPEESGPINHYTLSGASLTLIMAQVVNAWHEFATNPIDHDEINAKIERLRLYNEIVLYAARICEVTVKQLLYCTQIPESLYKRMAIGVLLAPLSRLQEK
;
A
#
# COMPACT_ATOMS: atom_id res chain seq x y z
N MET A 1 23.13 7.47 50.94
CA MET A 1 21.97 6.85 50.25
C MET A 1 21.03 7.95 49.80
N SER A 2 21.06 8.31 48.52
CA SER A 2 19.94 8.98 47.83
C SER A 2 20.15 8.71 46.35
N ASN A 3 19.29 7.86 45.80
CA ASN A 3 19.20 7.48 44.40
C ASN A 3 17.85 7.99 43.90
N THR A 4 17.65 7.93 42.57
CA THR A 4 16.49 8.36 41.75
C THR A 4 16.58 9.84 41.36
N GLY A 5 16.97 10.21 40.14
CA GLY A 5 16.77 9.55 38.85
C GLY A 5 15.57 10.22 38.19
N ASP A 6 15.85 11.34 37.52
CA ASP A 6 14.88 12.22 36.86
C ASP A 6 14.22 11.46 35.70
N VAL A 7 12.96 11.06 35.87
CA VAL A 7 12.19 10.40 34.82
C VAL A 7 11.55 11.50 33.99
N THR A 8 12.13 11.78 32.83
CA THR A 8 11.52 12.61 31.79
C THR A 8 10.17 12.01 31.40
N GLN A 9 9.10 12.59 31.92
CA GLN A 9 7.73 12.30 31.50
C GLN A 9 7.57 12.81 30.06
N HIS A 10 7.56 11.89 29.10
CA HIS A 10 7.07 12.17 27.77
C HIS A 10 5.61 12.63 27.89
N HIS A 11 5.36 13.91 27.58
CA HIS A 11 4.01 14.46 27.51
C HIS A 11 3.19 13.70 26.46
N HIS A 12 2.37 12.76 26.91
CA HIS A 12 1.32 12.18 26.10
C HIS A 12 0.27 13.27 25.87
N ARG A 13 0.15 13.75 24.64
CA ARG A 13 -0.86 14.74 24.25
C ARG A 13 -2.21 14.02 24.15
N ASP A 14 -2.99 14.07 25.23
CA ASP A 14 -4.35 13.53 25.23
C ASP A 14 -5.24 14.42 24.35
N TRP A 15 -5.68 13.86 23.22
CA TRP A 15 -6.47 14.57 22.20
C TRP A 15 -7.96 14.47 22.56
N HIS A 16 -8.55 15.55 23.11
CA HIS A 16 -9.93 15.60 23.58
C HIS A 16 -10.96 16.00 22.50
N GLY A 17 -10.85 15.47 21.28
CA GLY A 17 -11.88 15.60 20.25
C GLY A 17 -12.93 14.50 20.40
N ALA A 18 -14.21 14.79 20.16
CA ALA A 18 -15.25 13.76 20.11
C ALA A 18 -14.83 12.65 19.13
N HIS A 19 -14.60 11.44 19.65
CA HIS A 19 -14.18 10.29 18.84
C HIS A 19 -15.29 9.96 17.84
N GLN A 20 -15.12 10.40 16.59
CA GLN A 20 -15.89 9.87 15.49
C GLN A 20 -15.59 8.37 15.39
N PRO A 21 -16.58 7.52 15.05
CA PRO A 21 -16.37 6.07 14.92
C PRO A 21 -15.28 5.71 13.91
N TRP A 22 -14.93 6.64 13.02
CA TRP A 22 -13.73 6.59 12.20
C TRP A 22 -13.12 8.00 12.07
N ALA A 23 -11.80 8.09 12.08
CA ALA A 23 -11.05 9.29 11.75
C ALA A 23 -9.67 8.91 11.18
N TYR A 24 -9.02 9.84 10.49
CA TYR A 24 -7.64 9.67 10.06
C TYR A 24 -6.69 9.69 11.27
N CYS A 25 -5.67 8.84 11.25
CA CYS A 25 -4.58 8.89 12.22
C CYS A 25 -3.59 10.01 11.84
N GLN A 26 -2.70 10.41 12.76
CA GLN A 26 -1.69 11.43 12.43
C GLN A 26 -0.73 10.92 11.35
N GLU A 27 -0.51 9.61 11.33
CA GLU A 27 0.30 8.87 10.38
C GLU A 27 -0.33 8.79 8.98
N ALA A 28 -1.56 9.29 8.79
CA ALA A 28 -2.16 9.47 7.47
C ALA A 28 -1.40 10.52 6.63
N PHE A 29 -0.66 11.41 7.29
CA PHE A 29 0.11 12.47 6.66
C PHE A 29 1.60 12.31 6.98
N ARG A 30 2.44 12.69 6.02
CA ARG A 30 3.86 12.91 6.21
C ARG A 30 4.04 14.35 6.66
N TRP A 31 4.72 14.52 7.79
CA TRP A 31 4.92 15.81 8.44
C TRP A 31 6.34 16.28 8.17
N LYS A 32 6.49 17.57 7.88
CA LYS A 32 7.78 18.26 7.85
C LYS A 32 7.72 19.39 8.87
N GLY A 33 8.18 19.12 10.09
CA GLY A 33 7.94 19.98 11.24
C GLY A 33 6.44 20.06 11.55
N GLU A 34 5.89 21.28 11.61
CA GLU A 34 4.46 21.52 11.89
C GLU A 34 3.57 21.54 10.64
N GLN A 35 4.16 21.33 9.45
CA GLN A 35 3.43 21.38 8.19
C GLN A 35 3.20 19.98 7.62
N ILE A 36 2.00 19.77 7.05
CA ILE A 36 1.69 18.57 6.28
C ILE A 36 2.41 18.69 4.93
N ALA A 37 3.35 17.79 4.67
CA ALA A 37 4.08 17.74 3.42
C ALA A 37 3.32 16.94 2.36
N GLU A 38 2.90 15.71 2.72
CA GLU A 38 2.28 14.77 1.79
C GLU A 38 1.30 13.82 2.50
N ILE A 39 0.50 13.10 1.72
CA ILE A 39 -0.31 11.99 2.24
C ILE A 39 0.60 10.75 2.35
N ASN A 40 0.50 10.01 3.45
CA ASN A 40 1.29 8.80 3.71
C ASN A 40 0.71 7.57 3.00
N PHE A 41 0.57 7.70 1.69
CA PHE A 41 -0.02 6.73 0.79
C PHE A 41 0.73 6.79 -0.53
N ILE A 42 1.15 5.65 -1.08
CA ILE A 42 1.77 5.68 -2.42
C ILE A 42 0.68 6.04 -3.42
N PRO A 43 0.89 7.03 -4.30
CA PRO A 43 -0.04 7.34 -5.37
C PRO A 43 0.05 6.29 -6.49
N LEU A 44 -0.19 5.02 -6.15
CA LEU A 44 0.00 3.85 -7.00
C LEU A 44 -0.71 4.02 -8.34
N ALA A 45 -1.95 4.50 -8.29
CA ALA A 45 -2.74 4.79 -9.48
C ALA A 45 -2.08 5.84 -10.40
N LYS A 46 -1.42 6.85 -9.84
CA LYS A 46 -0.72 7.89 -10.61
C LYS A 46 0.52 7.33 -11.30
N GLU A 47 1.32 6.54 -10.58
CA GLU A 47 2.52 5.91 -11.13
C GLU A 47 2.18 4.85 -12.17
N MET A 48 1.22 3.96 -11.87
CA MET A 48 0.71 2.99 -12.83
C MET A 48 0.11 3.66 -14.06
N ARG A 49 -0.64 4.76 -13.91
CA ARG A 49 -1.15 5.53 -15.05
C ARG A 49 -0.02 6.12 -15.87
N ALA A 50 0.99 6.72 -15.23
CA ALA A 50 2.13 7.28 -15.95
C ALA A 50 2.85 6.19 -16.75
N TRP A 51 3.03 5.01 -16.17
CA TRP A 51 3.60 3.84 -16.84
C TRP A 51 2.73 3.33 -18.00
N LEU A 52 1.41 3.16 -17.80
CA LEU A 52 0.46 2.75 -18.85
C LEU A 52 0.46 3.73 -20.04
N MET A 53 0.61 5.01 -19.77
CA MET A 53 0.69 6.06 -20.80
C MET A 53 2.09 6.16 -21.43
N GLN A 54 3.04 5.30 -21.04
CA GLN A 54 4.45 5.33 -21.46
C GLN A 54 5.15 6.67 -21.16
N ARG A 55 4.72 7.35 -20.09
CA ARG A 55 5.24 8.65 -19.64
C ARG A 55 6.20 8.53 -18.46
N GLY A 56 6.53 7.32 -18.04
CA GLY A 56 7.43 7.06 -16.91
C GLY A 56 7.73 5.58 -16.74
N THR A 57 8.70 5.29 -15.87
CA THR A 57 9.13 3.93 -15.52
C THR A 57 8.82 3.65 -14.05
N LEU A 58 8.28 2.47 -13.77
CA LEU A 58 8.19 1.96 -12.40
C LEU A 58 9.58 1.53 -11.95
N ARG A 59 9.96 1.88 -10.71
CA ARG A 59 11.23 1.49 -10.11
C ARG A 59 10.98 0.84 -8.76
N VAL A 60 11.97 0.06 -8.29
CA VAL A 60 11.98 -0.43 -6.92
C VAL A 60 12.14 0.78 -6.00
N ILE A 61 11.23 0.92 -5.05
CA ILE A 61 11.31 1.94 -4.00
C ILE A 61 11.93 1.27 -2.76
N THR A 62 12.97 1.87 -2.21
CA THR A 62 13.60 1.43 -0.96
C THR A 62 13.30 2.41 0.18
N LYS A 63 13.77 2.10 1.39
CA LYS A 63 13.64 3.04 2.53
C LYS A 63 14.43 4.32 2.30
N ASP A 64 15.51 4.26 1.51
CA ASP A 64 16.39 5.39 1.25
C ASP A 64 15.73 6.47 0.37
N ASP A 65 14.65 6.12 -0.35
CA ASP A 65 13.84 7.08 -1.12
C ASP A 65 13.03 8.03 -0.22
N PHE A 66 12.98 7.78 1.09
CA PHE A 66 12.22 8.57 2.05
C PHE A 66 13.16 9.28 3.04
N PRO A 67 13.21 10.63 3.04
CA PRO A 67 14.01 11.37 4.01
C PRO A 67 13.54 11.11 5.44
N GLU A 68 14.44 10.94 6.41
CA GLU A 68 14.07 10.74 7.82
C GLU A 68 13.22 11.90 8.38
N GLU A 69 13.39 13.10 7.85
CA GLU A 69 12.64 14.32 8.24
C GLU A 69 11.15 14.31 7.85
N SER A 70 10.69 13.30 7.12
CA SER A 70 9.35 13.26 6.52
C SER A 70 8.30 12.50 7.32
N GLY A 71 8.64 12.07 8.53
CA GLY A 71 7.75 11.30 9.41
C GLY A 71 7.67 9.81 9.06
N PRO A 72 6.83 9.04 9.78
CA PRO A 72 6.72 7.61 9.61
C PRO A 72 6.12 7.25 8.24
N ILE A 73 6.69 6.24 7.58
CA ILE A 73 6.23 5.74 6.29
C ILE A 73 5.21 4.63 6.53
N ASN A 74 4.11 4.64 5.76
CA ASN A 74 3.12 3.58 5.81
C ASN A 74 3.79 2.22 5.55
N HIS A 75 3.59 1.27 6.46
CA HIS A 75 4.27 -0.02 6.44
C HIS A 75 4.05 -0.82 5.15
N TYR A 76 2.95 -0.54 4.45
CA TYR A 76 2.54 -1.23 3.23
C TYR A 76 3.02 -0.54 1.94
N THR A 77 3.70 0.60 2.06
CA THR A 77 4.30 1.39 0.95
C THR A 77 5.25 0.52 0.13
N LEU A 78 6.31 0.00 0.73
CA LEU A 78 7.35 -0.74 0.01
C LEU A 78 6.78 -1.99 -0.67
N SER A 79 5.88 -2.71 0.01
CA SER A 79 5.19 -3.87 -0.56
C SER A 79 4.31 -3.49 -1.76
N GLY A 80 3.58 -2.37 -1.69
CA GLY A 80 2.73 -1.88 -2.78
C GLY A 80 3.53 -1.48 -4.02
N ALA A 81 4.65 -0.78 -3.81
CA ALA A 81 5.58 -0.43 -4.88
C ALA A 81 6.13 -1.68 -5.58
N SER A 82 6.57 -2.67 -4.79
CA SER A 82 7.15 -3.92 -5.30
C SER A 82 6.14 -4.73 -6.10
N LEU A 83 4.92 -4.91 -5.57
CA LEU A 83 3.84 -5.63 -6.26
C LEU A 83 3.45 -4.97 -7.59
N THR A 84 3.47 -3.64 -7.64
CA THR A 84 3.12 -2.89 -8.85
C THR A 84 4.18 -3.02 -9.92
N LEU A 85 5.46 -3.00 -9.52
CA LEU A 85 6.56 -3.27 -10.44
C LEU A 85 6.46 -4.68 -11.02
N ILE A 86 6.22 -5.69 -10.18
CA ILE A 86 6.05 -7.07 -10.63
C ILE A 86 4.87 -7.20 -11.60
N MET A 87 3.72 -6.61 -11.26
CA MET A 87 2.55 -6.60 -12.15
C MET A 87 2.88 -5.99 -13.52
N ALA A 88 3.60 -4.86 -13.55
CA ALA A 88 4.00 -4.24 -14.80
C ALA A 88 4.94 -5.13 -15.65
N GLN A 89 5.85 -5.87 -15.00
CA GLN A 89 6.70 -6.84 -15.69
C GLN A 89 5.88 -7.98 -16.29
N VAL A 90 4.89 -8.51 -15.57
CA VAL A 90 3.99 -9.56 -16.07
C VAL A 90 3.16 -9.06 -17.25
N VAL A 91 2.65 -7.83 -17.19
CA VAL A 91 1.90 -7.22 -18.31
C VAL A 91 2.79 -7.04 -19.54
N ASN A 92 4.05 -6.61 -19.35
CA ASN A 92 5.01 -6.52 -20.45
C ASN A 92 5.32 -7.89 -21.05
N ALA A 93 5.53 -8.92 -20.21
CA ALA A 93 5.75 -10.29 -20.67
C ALA A 93 4.53 -10.86 -21.42
N TRP A 94 3.32 -10.55 -20.95
CA TRP A 94 2.10 -10.89 -21.66
C TRP A 94 2.02 -10.22 -23.02
N HIS A 95 2.28 -8.91 -23.06
CA HIS A 95 2.28 -8.16 -24.31
C HIS A 95 3.28 -8.78 -25.29
N GLU A 96 4.50 -9.02 -24.84
CA GLU A 96 5.56 -9.66 -25.62
C GLU A 96 5.13 -11.03 -26.16
N PHE A 97 4.57 -11.89 -25.31
CA PHE A 97 4.04 -13.20 -25.69
C PHE A 97 2.89 -13.12 -26.71
N ALA A 98 2.04 -12.09 -26.60
CA ALA A 98 0.89 -11.92 -27.48
C ALA A 98 1.26 -11.29 -28.85
N THR A 99 2.32 -10.50 -28.92
CA THR A 99 2.71 -9.77 -30.14
C THR A 99 3.88 -10.39 -30.88
N ASN A 100 4.74 -11.17 -30.21
CA ASN A 100 5.87 -11.79 -30.87
C ASN A 100 5.48 -13.15 -31.47
N PRO A 101 5.61 -13.34 -32.79
CA PRO A 101 5.36 -14.62 -33.44
C PRO A 101 6.56 -15.53 -33.22
N ILE A 102 6.75 -16.00 -31.98
CA ILE A 102 7.67 -17.10 -31.70
C ILE A 102 6.91 -18.39 -32.00
N ASP A 103 7.52 -19.29 -32.76
CA ASP A 103 7.00 -20.63 -33.01
C ASP A 103 7.02 -21.43 -31.70
N HIS A 104 5.95 -21.29 -30.93
CA HIS A 104 5.75 -22.02 -29.69
C HIS A 104 5.02 -23.32 -30.00
N ASP A 105 5.60 -24.43 -29.54
CA ASP A 105 4.85 -25.68 -29.40
C ASP A 105 3.52 -25.42 -28.67
N GLU A 106 2.44 -26.02 -29.16
CA GLU A 106 1.06 -25.69 -28.73
C GLU A 106 0.88 -25.89 -27.22
N ILE A 107 1.56 -26.90 -26.65
CA ILE A 107 1.54 -27.19 -25.22
C ILE A 107 2.26 -26.10 -24.44
N ASN A 108 3.46 -25.70 -24.88
CA ASN A 108 4.23 -24.64 -24.25
C ASN A 108 3.50 -23.30 -24.28
N ALA A 109 2.83 -22.97 -25.40
CA ALA A 109 2.01 -21.76 -25.50
C ALA A 109 0.83 -21.77 -24.51
N LYS A 110 0.19 -22.92 -24.28
CA LYS A 110 -0.89 -23.05 -23.30
C LYS A 110 -0.40 -22.93 -21.86
N ILE A 111 0.73 -23.55 -21.54
CA ILE A 111 1.36 -23.46 -20.21
C ILE A 111 1.70 -21.99 -19.91
N GLU A 112 2.32 -21.30 -20.86
CA GLU A 112 2.73 -19.91 -20.68
C GLU A 112 1.52 -18.97 -20.51
N ARG A 113 0.47 -19.17 -21.31
CA ARG A 113 -0.79 -18.42 -21.15
C ARG A 113 -1.42 -18.63 -19.77
N LEU A 114 -1.44 -19.85 -19.26
CA LEU A 114 -1.95 -20.16 -17.93
C LEU A 114 -1.10 -19.51 -16.82
N ARG A 115 0.23 -19.56 -16.97
CA ARG A 115 1.17 -18.91 -16.04
C ARG A 115 0.90 -17.41 -15.96
N LEU A 116 0.91 -16.72 -17.10
CA LEU A 116 0.70 -15.28 -17.19
C LEU A 116 -0.70 -14.87 -16.67
N TYR A 117 -1.75 -15.62 -17.00
CA TYR A 117 -3.10 -15.40 -16.45
C TYR A 117 -3.15 -15.50 -14.92
N ASN A 118 -2.57 -16.56 -14.37
CA ASN A 118 -2.56 -16.74 -12.92
C ASN A 118 -1.73 -15.67 -12.22
N GLU A 119 -0.60 -15.26 -12.80
CA GLU A 119 0.23 -14.17 -12.28
C GLU A 119 -0.55 -12.84 -12.26
N ILE A 120 -1.22 -12.46 -13.35
CA ILE A 120 -2.04 -11.24 -13.39
C ILE A 120 -3.12 -11.27 -12.30
N VAL A 121 -3.89 -12.36 -12.21
CA VAL A 121 -4.98 -12.48 -11.22
C VAL A 121 -4.42 -12.40 -9.79
N LEU A 122 -3.33 -13.11 -9.52
CA LEU A 122 -2.68 -13.13 -8.22
C LEU A 122 -2.18 -11.73 -7.82
N TYR A 123 -1.43 -11.06 -8.71
CA TYR A 123 -0.86 -9.75 -8.41
C TYR A 123 -1.94 -8.66 -8.33
N ALA A 124 -3.01 -8.74 -9.12
CA ALA A 124 -4.16 -7.84 -8.99
C ALA A 124 -4.80 -7.95 -7.59
N ALA A 125 -5.05 -9.17 -7.11
CA ALA A 125 -5.60 -9.39 -5.79
C ALA A 125 -4.68 -8.86 -4.67
N ARG A 126 -3.37 -9.09 -4.79
CA ARG A 126 -2.38 -8.59 -3.82
C ARG A 126 -2.24 -7.07 -3.82
N ILE A 127 -2.32 -6.43 -4.98
CA ILE A 127 -2.33 -4.97 -5.09
C ILE A 127 -3.59 -4.41 -4.40
N CYS A 128 -4.77 -5.00 -4.62
CA CYS A 128 -5.99 -4.60 -3.93
C CYS A 128 -5.87 -4.75 -2.41
N GLU A 129 -5.33 -5.88 -1.93
CA GLU A 129 -5.09 -6.12 -0.51
C GLU A 129 -4.18 -5.06 0.12
N VAL A 130 -3.04 -4.80 -0.52
CA VAL A 130 -2.07 -3.83 -0.02
C VAL A 130 -2.64 -2.41 -0.06
N THR A 131 -3.42 -2.08 -1.09
CA THR A 131 -4.08 -0.76 -1.21
C THR A 131 -5.08 -0.56 -0.06
N VAL A 132 -5.93 -1.56 0.21
CA VAL A 132 -6.88 -1.50 1.33
C VAL A 132 -6.14 -1.38 2.67
N LYS A 133 -5.06 -2.16 2.87
CA LYS A 133 -4.24 -2.09 4.09
C LYS A 133 -3.55 -0.75 4.26
N GLN A 134 -3.05 -0.14 3.18
CA GLN A 134 -2.50 1.22 3.21
C GLN A 134 -3.55 2.22 3.66
N LEU A 135 -4.78 2.15 3.12
CA LEU A 135 -5.89 3.03 3.52
C LEU A 135 -6.28 2.84 4.98
N LEU A 136 -6.38 1.58 5.44
CA LEU A 136 -6.74 1.26 6.83
C LEU A 136 -5.66 1.74 7.82
N TYR A 137 -4.38 1.63 7.47
CA TYR A 137 -3.28 2.17 8.27
C TYR A 137 -3.40 3.69 8.48
N CYS A 138 -3.93 4.42 7.50
CA CYS A 138 -4.20 5.85 7.60
C CYS A 138 -5.41 6.19 8.49
N THR A 139 -6.12 5.21 9.04
CA THR A 139 -7.28 5.42 9.91
C THR A 139 -7.00 5.02 11.35
N GLN A 140 -7.89 5.38 12.27
CA GLN A 140 -7.84 4.95 13.68
C GLN A 140 -8.24 3.48 13.91
N ILE A 141 -8.48 2.68 12.86
CA ILE A 141 -8.83 1.27 13.00
C ILE A 141 -7.61 0.50 13.56
N PRO A 142 -7.76 -0.24 14.67
CA PRO A 142 -6.66 -0.97 15.28
C PRO A 142 -5.96 -1.94 14.32
N GLU A 143 -4.64 -1.93 14.32
CA GLU A 143 -3.81 -2.77 13.44
C GLU A 143 -4.05 -4.28 13.63
N SER A 144 -4.42 -4.70 14.84
CA SER A 144 -4.78 -6.08 15.15
C SER A 144 -5.98 -6.59 14.33
N LEU A 145 -6.91 -5.70 13.95
CA LEU A 145 -8.09 -6.05 13.17
C LEU A 145 -7.71 -6.28 11.71
N TYR A 146 -7.03 -5.34 11.06
CA TYR A 146 -6.74 -5.45 9.62
C TYR A 146 -5.56 -6.35 9.26
N LYS A 147 -4.70 -6.72 10.23
CA LYS A 147 -3.64 -7.72 10.00
C LYS A 147 -4.16 -9.14 9.90
N ARG A 148 -5.22 -9.48 10.66
CA ARG A 148 -5.68 -10.87 10.85
C ARG A 148 -7.02 -11.16 10.17
N MET A 149 -7.86 -10.15 9.95
CA MET A 149 -9.16 -10.34 9.33
C MET A 149 -9.04 -10.44 7.81
N ALA A 150 -9.89 -11.28 7.22
CA ALA A 150 -10.08 -11.30 5.78
C ALA A 150 -10.65 -9.95 5.31
N ILE A 151 -10.25 -9.50 4.12
CA ILE A 151 -10.71 -8.21 3.56
C ILE A 151 -12.23 -8.12 3.50
N GLY A 152 -12.94 -9.21 3.15
CA GLY A 152 -14.40 -9.22 3.12
C GLY A 152 -15.03 -8.89 4.49
N VAL A 153 -14.37 -9.28 5.58
CA VAL A 153 -14.80 -8.96 6.95
C VAL A 153 -14.45 -7.53 7.35
N LEU A 154 -13.38 -6.96 6.79
CA LEU A 154 -13.01 -5.55 7.02
C LEU A 154 -13.90 -4.56 6.26
N LEU A 155 -14.45 -4.97 5.12
CA LEU A 155 -15.32 -4.13 4.30
C LEU A 155 -16.80 -4.20 4.72
N ALA A 156 -17.24 -5.31 5.32
CA ALA A 156 -18.62 -5.50 5.77
C ALA A 156 -19.13 -4.53 6.88
N PRO A 157 -18.28 -3.98 7.78
CA PRO A 157 -18.68 -2.97 8.75
C PRO A 157 -18.83 -1.58 8.11
N LEU A 158 -18.01 -1.23 7.11
CA LEU A 158 -18.07 0.06 6.41
C LEU A 158 -19.42 0.24 5.71
N SER A 159 -20.00 -0.82 5.15
CA SER A 159 -21.32 -0.77 4.53
C SER A 159 -22.48 -0.57 5.53
N ARG A 160 -22.28 -0.89 6.82
CA ARG A 160 -23.31 -0.70 7.87
C ARG A 160 -23.22 0.64 8.59
N LEU A 161 -22.10 1.35 8.43
CA LEU A 161 -21.92 2.71 8.97
C LEU A 161 -22.57 3.79 8.09
N GLN A 162 -23.02 3.46 6.88
CA GLN A 162 -23.76 4.38 5.99
C GLN A 162 -25.29 4.32 6.14
N GLU A 163 -25.81 3.41 6.97
CA GLU A 163 -27.26 3.22 7.20
C GLU A 163 -27.74 3.81 8.55
N LYS A 164 -26.93 4.62 9.22
CA LYS A 164 -27.31 5.38 10.42
C LYS A 164 -26.95 6.84 10.27
#